data_AF-A0A961Z3B2-F1
#
_entry.id   AF-A0A961Z3B2-F1
#
_cell.length_a   1.000
_cell.length_b   1.000
_cell.length_c   1.000
_cell.angle_alpha   90.00
_cell.angle_beta   90.00
_cell.angle_gamma   90.00
#
_symmetry.space_group_name_H-M   'P 1'
#
loop_
_entity.id
_entity.type
_entity.pdbx_description
1 polymer ?
#
loop_
_entity_poly.entity_id
_entity_poly.type
_entity_poly.pdbx_seq_one_letter_code
_entity_poly.pdbx_strand_id
1 'polypeptide(L)'
;MHRPILPASLFKVLALALVIVVTALAQARADTYPGPALVFNAETGEVLAAERAFDPWYPASTTKLMTIFLAFEAVRSGALTFDAPVTVSQNAASEPPSRSGLRVGTQLRLQAALEMLMVKSANDIAVAVAEAVGGSEAAFVRMMNEAAARLGMTSSRFVNPHGLPDDRQVTTAHDLGLLARRLWLDFPEWRGFFSITSVTLGNHHWRNHNLLITRYPGAIGFKTGFICASGFNLV
;
A
#
# COMPACT_ATOMS: atom_id res chain seq x y z
N MET A 1 16.57 16.09 -69.18
CA MET A 1 16.64 15.65 -67.76
C MET A 1 15.43 14.78 -67.47
N HIS A 2 15.58 13.44 -67.49
CA HIS A 2 14.50 12.50 -67.15
C HIS A 2 14.57 12.17 -65.66
N ARG A 3 13.52 12.52 -64.90
CA ARG A 3 13.37 12.06 -63.52
C ARG A 3 12.74 10.66 -63.55
N PRO A 4 13.38 9.63 -62.96
CA PRO A 4 12.78 8.31 -62.90
C PRO A 4 11.52 8.35 -62.03
N ILE A 5 10.38 7.96 -62.61
CA ILE A 5 9.11 7.83 -61.90
C ILE A 5 9.07 6.42 -61.32
N LEU A 6 8.99 6.31 -59.99
CA LEU A 6 8.88 5.02 -59.32
C LEU A 6 7.60 4.29 -59.78
N PRO A 7 7.66 2.98 -60.05
CA PRO A 7 6.48 2.23 -60.46
C PRO A 7 5.43 2.22 -59.35
N ALA A 8 4.15 2.35 -59.71
CA ALA A 8 3.03 2.43 -58.77
C ALA A 8 2.95 1.24 -57.79
N SER A 9 3.49 0.08 -58.17
CA SER A 9 3.62 -1.10 -57.30
C SER A 9 4.58 -0.88 -56.13
N LEU A 10 5.71 -0.20 -56.36
CA LEU A 10 6.69 0.11 -55.32
C LEU A 10 6.14 1.13 -54.32
N PHE A 11 5.31 2.07 -54.78
CA PHE A 11 4.63 3.04 -53.92
C PHE A 11 3.63 2.35 -52.97
N LYS A 12 2.89 1.35 -53.45
CA LYS A 12 1.96 0.55 -52.63
C LYS A 12 2.69 -0.30 -51.59
N VAL A 13 3.83 -0.90 -51.94
CA VAL A 13 4.65 -1.68 -51.00
C VAL A 13 5.24 -0.80 -49.90
N LEU A 14 5.75 0.38 -50.26
CA LEU A 14 6.28 1.34 -49.29
C LEU A 14 5.19 1.90 -48.36
N ALA A 15 3.99 2.18 -48.87
CA ALA A 15 2.86 2.62 -48.06
C ALA A 15 2.41 1.53 -47.07
N LEU A 16 2.38 0.26 -47.50
CA LEU A 16 2.02 -0.85 -46.63
C LEU A 16 3.08 -1.10 -45.55
N ALA A 17 4.37 -1.04 -45.91
CA ALA A 17 5.47 -1.15 -44.94
C ALA A 17 5.44 -0.01 -43.91
N LEU A 18 5.14 1.21 -44.34
CA LEU A 18 4.98 2.36 -43.43
C LEU A 18 3.80 2.16 -42.47
N VAL A 19 2.66 1.66 -42.96
CA VAL A 19 1.50 1.34 -42.09
C VAL A 19 1.85 0.28 -41.06
N ILE A 20 2.57 -0.79 -41.44
CA ILE A 20 3.01 -1.86 -40.53
C ILE A 20 3.98 -1.31 -39.47
N VAL A 21 4.92 -0.44 -39.85
CA VAL A 21 5.86 0.18 -38.90
C VAL A 21 5.14 1.13 -37.94
N VAL A 22 4.19 1.93 -38.45
CA VAL A 22 3.40 2.86 -37.62
C VAL A 22 2.50 2.11 -36.63
N THR A 23 1.86 1.01 -37.04
CA THR A 23 1.05 0.20 -36.13
C THR A 23 1.89 -0.55 -35.10
N ALA A 24 3.06 -1.07 -35.47
CA ALA A 24 4.00 -1.69 -34.53
C ALA A 24 4.52 -0.68 -33.49
N LEU A 25 4.84 0.55 -33.90
CA LEU A 25 5.26 1.62 -33.00
C LEU A 25 4.12 2.15 -32.12
N ALA A 26 2.87 2.08 -32.60
CA ALA A 26 1.70 2.44 -31.81
C ALA A 26 1.36 1.38 -30.74
N GLN A 27 1.56 0.09 -31.03
CA GLN A 27 1.41 -1.00 -30.06
C GLN A 27 2.52 -1.04 -29.00
N ALA A 28 3.69 -0.45 -29.29
CA ALA A 28 4.80 -0.35 -28.34
C ALA A 28 4.58 0.71 -27.23
N ARG A 29 3.49 1.48 -27.29
CA ARG A 29 3.03 2.34 -26.19
C ARG A 29 1.93 1.64 -25.37
N ALA A 30 2.21 0.41 -24.92
CA ALA A 30 1.55 -0.04 -23.71
C ALA A 30 2.23 0.73 -22.57
N ASP A 31 1.46 1.48 -21.78
CA ASP A 31 1.96 2.15 -20.57
C ASP A 31 2.48 1.07 -19.62
N THR A 32 3.76 0.70 -19.76
CA THR A 32 4.41 -0.23 -18.84
C THR A 32 4.46 0.45 -17.47
N TYR A 33 3.67 -0.05 -16.53
CA TYR A 33 3.80 0.35 -15.13
C TYR A 33 5.25 0.06 -14.70
N PRO A 34 5.93 1.01 -14.04
CA PRO A 34 7.32 0.80 -13.61
C PRO A 34 7.48 -0.32 -12.58
N GLY A 35 6.38 -0.81 -12.00
CA GLY A 35 6.33 -1.96 -11.10
C GLY A 35 4.99 -2.71 -11.18
N PRO A 36 4.81 -3.77 -10.37
CA PRO A 36 3.57 -4.54 -10.30
C PRO A 36 2.33 -3.68 -10.05
N ALA A 37 1.24 -3.98 -10.75
CA ALA A 37 -0.02 -3.26 -10.61
C ALA A 37 -1.24 -4.19 -10.71
N LEU A 38 -2.31 -3.84 -9.99
CA LEU A 38 -3.60 -4.52 -10.04
C LEU A 38 -4.72 -3.48 -9.94
N VAL A 39 -5.69 -3.57 -10.84
CA VAL A 39 -6.95 -2.82 -10.81
C VAL A 39 -8.08 -3.83 -10.81
N PHE A 40 -8.98 -3.71 -9.83
CA PHE A 40 -10.07 -4.66 -9.65
C PHE A 40 -11.30 -3.98 -9.04
N ASN A 41 -12.47 -4.58 -9.24
CA ASN A 41 -13.70 -4.16 -8.59
C ASN A 41 -13.70 -4.64 -7.13
N ALA A 42 -13.75 -3.70 -6.18
CA ALA A 42 -13.68 -4.02 -4.75
C ALA A 42 -14.86 -4.88 -4.25
N GLU A 43 -16.05 -4.74 -4.83
CA GLU A 43 -17.24 -5.49 -4.41
C GLU A 43 -17.24 -6.90 -4.99
N THR A 44 -17.06 -7.03 -6.31
CA THR A 44 -17.16 -8.33 -7.00
C THR A 44 -15.86 -9.13 -6.97
N GLY A 45 -14.71 -8.45 -6.83
CA GLY A 45 -13.39 -9.06 -6.97
C GLY A 45 -12.94 -9.24 -8.44
N GLU A 46 -13.73 -8.77 -9.42
CA GLU A 46 -13.38 -8.84 -10.83
C GLU A 46 -12.11 -8.04 -11.13
N VAL A 47 -11.11 -8.70 -11.72
CA VAL A 47 -9.87 -8.06 -12.16
C VAL A 47 -10.12 -7.32 -13.47
N LEU A 48 -9.87 -6.01 -13.48
CA LEU A 48 -10.04 -5.12 -14.63
C LEU A 48 -8.73 -4.94 -15.40
N ALA A 49 -7.60 -4.90 -14.69
CA ALA A 49 -6.26 -4.87 -15.26
C ALA A 49 -5.25 -5.45 -14.28
N ALA A 50 -4.25 -6.17 -14.78
CA ALA A 50 -3.17 -6.72 -13.98
C ALA A 50 -1.86 -6.68 -14.77
N GLU A 51 -0.82 -6.14 -14.16
CA GLU A 51 0.53 -6.08 -14.71
C GLU A 51 1.46 -6.68 -13.66
N ARG A 52 2.06 -7.84 -13.94
CA ARG A 52 2.99 -8.49 -13.01
C ARG A 52 2.44 -8.63 -11.58
N ALA A 53 1.12 -8.77 -11.44
CA ALA A 53 0.43 -8.60 -10.16
C ALA A 53 0.85 -9.62 -9.08
N PHE A 54 1.42 -10.75 -9.49
CA PHE A 54 1.91 -11.83 -8.63
C PHE A 54 3.43 -11.80 -8.42
N ASP A 55 4.15 -10.85 -9.02
CA ASP A 55 5.59 -10.73 -8.82
C ASP A 55 5.91 -10.34 -7.37
N PRO A 56 6.91 -10.97 -6.74
CA PRO A 56 7.38 -10.56 -5.42
C PRO A 56 7.86 -9.11 -5.42
N TRP A 57 7.45 -8.37 -4.40
CA TRP A 57 7.78 -6.96 -4.23
C TRP A 57 7.98 -6.60 -2.77
N TYR A 58 8.74 -5.54 -2.51
CA TYR A 58 8.89 -5.02 -1.15
C TYR A 58 7.72 -4.07 -0.83
N PRO A 59 6.93 -4.32 0.23
CA PRO A 59 5.71 -3.56 0.51
C PRO A 59 5.95 -2.11 0.92
N ALA A 60 7.14 -1.81 1.47
CA ALA A 60 7.37 -0.57 2.21
C ALA A 60 6.23 -0.32 3.23
N SER A 61 5.86 0.95 3.45
CA SER A 61 4.80 1.31 4.40
C SER A 61 3.37 0.83 4.05
N THR A 62 3.13 0.19 2.90
CA THR A 62 1.85 -0.49 2.66
C THR A 62 1.63 -1.67 3.63
N THR A 63 2.71 -2.20 4.22
CA THR A 63 2.69 -3.16 5.34
C THR A 63 1.76 -2.73 6.49
N LYS A 64 1.66 -1.42 6.75
CA LYS A 64 0.84 -0.87 7.84
C LYS A 64 -0.67 -1.11 7.63
N LEU A 65 -1.11 -1.46 6.42
CA LEU A 65 -2.47 -1.94 6.17
C LEU A 65 -2.76 -3.24 6.92
N MET A 66 -1.78 -4.16 6.99
CA MET A 66 -1.93 -5.40 7.78
C MET A 66 -1.95 -5.08 9.28
N THR A 67 -1.14 -4.11 9.71
CA THR A 67 -1.15 -3.63 11.10
C THR A 67 -2.51 -3.07 11.50
N ILE A 68 -3.14 -2.28 10.62
CA ILE A 68 -4.50 -1.76 10.82
C ILE A 68 -5.55 -2.87 10.79
N PHE A 69 -5.44 -3.82 9.86
CA PHE A 69 -6.35 -4.95 9.76
C PHE A 69 -6.44 -5.72 11.08
N LEU A 70 -5.30 -6.04 11.69
CA LEU A 70 -5.26 -6.73 12.98
C LEU A 70 -5.77 -5.87 14.14
N ALA A 71 -5.47 -4.57 14.15
CA ALA A 71 -6.03 -3.66 15.16
C ALA A 71 -7.55 -3.57 15.06
N PHE A 72 -8.09 -3.53 13.84
CA PHE A 72 -9.52 -3.57 13.58
C PHE A 72 -10.14 -4.91 14.00
N GLU A 73 -9.51 -6.06 13.72
CA GLU A 73 -9.98 -7.36 14.24
C GLU A 73 -10.02 -7.38 15.78
N ALA A 74 -9.00 -6.84 16.44
CA ALA A 74 -8.94 -6.76 17.90
C ALA A 74 -10.07 -5.88 18.47
N VAL A 75 -10.38 -4.75 17.83
CA VAL A 75 -11.50 -3.90 18.25
C VAL A 75 -12.85 -4.57 17.98
N ARG A 76 -13.04 -5.17 16.81
CA ARG A 76 -14.32 -5.79 16.41
C ARG A 76 -14.67 -7.00 17.29
N SER A 77 -13.66 -7.76 17.71
CA SER A 77 -13.83 -8.90 18.62
C SER A 77 -14.04 -8.48 20.09
N GLY A 78 -13.87 -7.19 20.41
CA GLY A 78 -13.93 -6.67 21.78
C GLY A 78 -12.68 -6.94 22.62
N ALA A 79 -11.60 -7.46 22.02
CA ALA A 79 -10.33 -7.65 22.70
C ALA A 79 -9.68 -6.30 23.09
N LEU A 80 -9.90 -5.26 22.29
CA LEU A 80 -9.53 -3.88 22.57
C LEU A 80 -10.68 -2.93 22.25
N THR A 81 -10.59 -1.70 22.73
CA THR A 81 -11.43 -0.59 22.28
C THR A 81 -10.55 0.46 21.61
N PHE A 82 -11.15 1.38 20.85
CA PHE A 82 -10.42 2.52 20.28
C PHE A 82 -9.82 3.46 21.34
N ASP A 83 -10.33 3.43 22.57
CA ASP A 83 -9.80 4.19 23.70
C ASP A 83 -8.67 3.46 24.45
N ALA A 84 -8.36 2.21 24.09
CA ALA A 84 -7.30 1.45 24.73
C ALA A 84 -5.94 2.18 24.61
N PRO A 85 -5.11 2.18 25.68
CA PRO A 85 -3.84 2.87 25.66
C PRO A 85 -2.81 2.13 24.79
N VAL A 86 -2.17 2.87 23.89
CA VAL A 86 -1.01 2.46 23.11
C VAL A 86 0.20 3.21 23.68
N THR A 87 1.07 2.49 24.37
CA THR A 87 2.27 3.06 25.00
C THR A 87 3.45 2.99 24.03
N VAL A 88 4.13 4.11 23.80
CA VAL A 88 5.39 4.14 23.07
C VAL A 88 6.47 3.48 23.93
N SER A 89 6.86 2.25 23.57
CA SER A 89 7.94 1.53 24.25
C SER A 89 9.33 2.02 23.83
N GLN A 90 10.37 1.53 24.52
CA GLN A 90 11.76 1.75 24.12
C GLN A 90 12.05 1.17 22.73
N ASN A 91 11.46 0.02 22.41
CA ASN A 91 11.58 -0.63 21.11
C ASN A 91 10.96 0.25 20.02
N ALA A 92 9.69 0.64 20.20
CA ALA A 92 8.99 1.56 19.30
C ALA A 92 9.77 2.86 19.06
N ALA A 93 10.26 3.52 20.12
CA ALA A 93 10.99 4.78 19.99
C ALA A 93 12.36 4.63 19.28
N SER A 94 12.91 3.42 19.20
CA SER A 94 14.18 3.14 18.54
C SER A 94 14.08 3.08 17.01
N GLU A 95 12.86 2.97 16.47
CA GLU A 95 12.63 2.87 15.03
C GLU A 95 13.14 4.10 14.27
N PRO A 96 13.72 3.90 13.07
CA PRO A 96 14.16 4.98 12.22
C PRO A 96 12.97 5.72 11.56
N PRO A 97 13.18 6.95 11.06
CA PRO A 97 12.16 7.69 10.33
C PRO A 97 11.62 6.92 9.09
N SER A 98 10.37 7.13 8.65
CA SER A 98 9.35 8.03 9.17
C SER A 98 8.86 7.62 10.56
N ARG A 99 8.90 8.51 11.55
CA ARG A 99 8.46 8.28 12.93
C ARG A 99 7.73 9.49 13.50
N SER A 100 7.00 9.30 14.59
CA SER A 100 6.28 10.37 15.31
C SER A 100 7.23 11.26 16.11
N GLY A 101 8.26 10.66 16.72
CA GLY A 101 9.18 11.35 17.61
C GLY A 101 8.65 11.54 19.04
N LEU A 102 7.56 10.85 19.40
CA LEU A 102 7.04 10.82 20.77
C LEU A 102 8.04 10.15 21.72
N ARG A 103 8.04 10.57 22.98
CA ARG A 103 8.94 10.03 24.00
C ARG A 103 8.46 8.66 24.51
N VAL A 104 9.39 7.81 24.92
CA VAL A 104 9.09 6.56 25.62
C VAL A 104 8.16 6.80 26.81
N GLY A 105 7.15 5.96 26.98
CA GLY A 105 6.11 6.07 27.99
C GLY A 105 4.94 6.99 27.60
N THR A 106 5.02 7.70 26.47
CA THR A 106 3.87 8.45 25.94
C THR A 106 2.73 7.49 25.61
N GLN A 107 1.51 7.80 26.06
CA GLN A 107 0.33 7.02 25.76
C GLN A 107 -0.59 7.75 24.79
N LEU A 108 -1.02 7.04 23.75
CA LEU A 108 -2.06 7.47 22.83
C LEU A 108 -3.28 6.57 23.00
N ARG A 109 -4.47 7.07 22.69
CA ARG A 109 -5.59 6.18 22.39
C ARG A 109 -5.29 5.40 21.12
N LEU A 110 -5.71 4.14 21.04
CA LEU A 110 -5.55 3.32 19.84
C LEU A 110 -6.06 4.05 18.59
N GLN A 111 -7.20 4.73 18.66
CA GLN A 111 -7.70 5.55 17.55
C GLN A 111 -6.66 6.58 17.07
N ALA A 112 -6.12 7.41 17.96
CA ALA A 112 -5.14 8.42 17.59
C ALA A 112 -3.84 7.80 17.02
N ALA A 113 -3.44 6.63 17.53
CA ALA A 113 -2.31 5.87 17.00
C ALA A 113 -2.59 5.41 15.55
N LEU A 114 -3.77 4.86 15.27
CA LEU A 114 -4.15 4.40 13.93
C LEU A 114 -4.32 5.59 12.95
N GLU A 115 -4.89 6.71 13.38
CA GLU A 115 -4.97 7.95 12.58
C GLU A 115 -3.56 8.44 12.21
N MET A 116 -2.63 8.47 13.17
CA MET A 116 -1.23 8.83 12.92
C MET A 116 -0.53 7.84 11.99
N LEU A 117 -0.81 6.54 12.14
CA LEU A 117 -0.29 5.50 11.27
C LEU A 117 -0.74 5.67 9.82
N MET A 118 -2.00 6.09 9.60
CA MET A 118 -2.52 6.36 8.25
C MET A 118 -1.96 7.64 7.64
N VAL A 119 -1.87 8.73 8.42
CA VAL A 119 -1.47 10.04 7.91
C VAL A 119 0.05 10.19 7.83
N LYS A 120 0.74 10.03 8.96
CA LYS A 120 2.20 10.23 9.07
C LYS A 120 3.01 8.99 8.69
N SER A 121 2.37 7.82 8.67
CA SER A 121 3.05 6.56 8.35
C SER A 121 4.22 6.28 9.31
N ALA A 122 4.02 6.60 10.59
CA ALA A 122 5.03 6.56 11.64
C ALA A 122 5.38 5.11 12.04
N ASN A 123 6.67 4.74 11.98
CA ASN A 123 7.18 3.39 12.22
C ASN A 123 7.11 3.02 13.71
N ASP A 124 7.53 3.94 14.58
CA ASP A 124 7.41 3.84 16.02
C ASP A 124 5.97 3.56 16.48
N ILE A 125 4.99 4.24 15.87
CA ILE A 125 3.57 3.99 16.16
C ILE A 125 3.12 2.62 15.66
N ALA A 126 3.65 2.12 14.54
CA ALA A 126 3.33 0.77 14.08
C ALA A 126 3.79 -0.31 15.07
N VAL A 127 5.01 -0.15 15.63
CA VAL A 127 5.54 -1.05 16.67
C VAL A 127 4.73 -0.92 17.95
N ALA A 128 4.41 0.29 18.40
CA ALA A 128 3.61 0.49 19.62
C ALA A 128 2.20 -0.13 19.48
N VAL A 129 1.55 0.00 18.31
CA VAL A 129 0.28 -0.68 18.01
C VAL A 129 0.46 -2.20 17.99
N ALA A 130 1.52 -2.70 17.38
CA ALA A 130 1.82 -4.13 17.34
C ALA A 130 1.99 -4.71 18.75
N GLU A 131 2.69 -4.01 19.63
CA GLU A 131 2.87 -4.40 21.03
C GLU A 131 1.55 -4.34 21.82
N ALA A 132 0.72 -3.33 21.58
CA ALA A 132 -0.59 -3.22 22.24
C ALA A 132 -1.57 -4.33 21.80
N VAL A 133 -1.56 -4.71 20.52
CA VAL A 133 -2.48 -5.72 19.96
C VAL A 133 -1.97 -7.14 20.18
N GLY A 134 -0.68 -7.39 19.94
CA GLY A 134 -0.08 -8.72 20.00
C GLY A 134 0.64 -9.04 21.31
N GLY A 135 0.73 -8.09 22.25
CA GLY A 135 1.52 -8.18 23.48
C GLY A 135 3.04 -8.07 23.29
N SER A 136 3.54 -8.31 22.07
CA SER A 136 4.91 -8.04 21.64
C SER A 136 4.96 -7.94 20.11
N GLU A 137 5.96 -7.26 19.57
CA GLU A 137 6.16 -7.18 18.13
C GLU A 137 6.31 -8.57 17.48
N ALA A 138 7.09 -9.47 18.09
CA ALA A 138 7.27 -10.83 17.56
C ALA A 138 5.97 -11.64 17.52
N ALA A 139 5.09 -11.48 18.52
CA ALA A 139 3.77 -12.09 18.51
C ALA A 139 2.87 -11.47 17.45
N PHE A 140 2.91 -10.16 17.30
CA PHE A 140 2.16 -9.46 16.26
C PHE A 140 2.58 -9.88 14.85
N VAL A 141 3.89 -10.03 14.59
CA VAL A 141 4.39 -10.54 13.29
C VAL A 141 3.89 -11.95 13.00
N ARG A 142 3.75 -12.82 14.01
CA ARG A 142 3.09 -14.12 13.83
C ARG A 142 1.63 -13.95 13.42
N MET A 143 0.88 -13.09 14.12
CA MET A 143 -0.50 -12.77 13.77
C MET A 143 -0.64 -12.20 12.35
N MET A 144 0.32 -11.36 11.90
CA MET A 144 0.32 -10.80 10.54
C MET A 144 0.41 -11.91 9.49
N ASN A 145 1.28 -12.90 9.70
CA ASN A 145 1.44 -14.02 8.76
C ASN A 145 0.28 -15.02 8.86
N GLU A 146 -0.29 -15.24 10.04
CA GLU A 146 -1.51 -16.02 10.21
C GLU A 146 -2.69 -15.36 9.49
N ALA A 147 -2.87 -14.04 9.63
CA ALA A 147 -3.87 -13.29 8.89
C ALA A 147 -3.63 -13.33 7.39
N ALA A 148 -2.39 -13.16 6.92
CA ALA A 148 -2.03 -13.32 5.51
C ALA A 148 -2.51 -14.67 4.96
N ALA A 149 -2.25 -15.77 5.67
CA ALA A 149 -2.72 -17.09 5.29
C ALA A 149 -4.26 -17.18 5.28
N ARG A 150 -4.96 -16.66 6.30
CA ARG A 150 -6.44 -16.64 6.35
C ARG A 150 -7.07 -15.85 5.20
N LEU A 151 -6.41 -14.78 4.76
CA LEU A 151 -6.88 -13.91 3.69
C LEU A 151 -6.51 -14.42 2.29
N GLY A 152 -5.72 -15.50 2.19
CA GLY A 152 -5.25 -16.05 0.92
C GLY A 152 -4.04 -15.31 0.32
N MET A 153 -3.34 -14.49 1.12
CA MET A 153 -2.13 -13.77 0.73
C MET A 153 -0.90 -14.70 0.75
N THR A 154 -0.95 -15.74 -0.08
CA THR A 154 0.02 -16.86 -0.06
C THR A 154 1.41 -16.50 -0.58
N SER A 155 1.56 -15.33 -1.21
CA SER A 155 2.83 -14.80 -1.72
C SER A 155 3.38 -13.66 -0.84
N SER A 156 2.78 -13.41 0.32
CA SER A 156 3.22 -12.42 1.29
C SER A 156 3.89 -13.04 2.50
N ARG A 157 4.93 -12.35 3.00
CA ARG A 157 5.56 -12.62 4.29
C ARG A 157 5.88 -11.30 4.98
N PHE A 158 5.38 -11.15 6.20
CA PHE A 158 5.65 -9.99 7.05
C PHE A 158 6.73 -10.35 8.07
N VAL A 159 7.65 -9.41 8.34
CA VAL A 159 8.68 -9.59 9.36
C VAL A 159 8.74 -8.43 10.36
N ASN A 160 8.04 -7.34 10.06
CA ASN A 160 7.88 -6.19 10.95
C ASN A 160 6.54 -5.48 10.66
N PRO A 161 6.00 -4.67 11.58
CA PRO A 161 4.67 -4.05 11.42
C PRO A 161 4.68 -2.76 10.59
N HIS A 162 5.85 -2.22 10.25
CA HIS A 162 5.98 -0.90 9.63
C HIS A 162 6.38 -0.94 8.15
N GLY A 163 7.04 -2.00 7.69
CA GLY A 163 7.51 -2.10 6.31
C GLY A 163 8.93 -1.55 6.07
N LEU A 164 9.79 -1.50 7.09
CA LEU A 164 11.20 -1.14 6.85
C LEU A 164 11.91 -2.28 6.12
N PRO A 165 13.01 -1.99 5.39
CA PRO A 165 13.69 -2.97 4.56
C PRO A 165 14.15 -4.22 5.34
N ASP A 166 13.78 -5.38 4.80
CA ASP A 166 14.29 -6.70 5.16
C ASP A 166 14.01 -7.62 3.96
N ASP A 167 15.02 -8.35 3.48
CA ASP A 167 14.90 -9.18 2.27
C ASP A 167 13.86 -10.31 2.40
N ARG A 168 13.49 -10.64 3.64
CA ARG A 168 12.46 -11.64 3.95
C ARG A 168 11.04 -11.08 3.88
N GLN A 169 10.89 -9.75 3.86
CA GLN A 169 9.61 -9.08 3.84
C GLN A 169 9.13 -8.86 2.42
N VAL A 170 8.17 -9.64 1.97
CA VAL A 170 7.69 -9.62 0.59
C VAL A 170 6.17 -9.61 0.54
N THR A 171 5.64 -9.06 -0.54
CA THR A 171 4.23 -9.11 -0.89
C THR A 171 4.08 -9.12 -2.40
N THR A 172 2.85 -9.17 -2.90
CA THR A 172 2.52 -8.92 -4.30
C THR A 172 1.45 -7.83 -4.41
N ALA A 173 1.23 -7.28 -5.62
CA ALA A 173 0.11 -6.35 -5.85
C ALA A 173 -1.24 -7.06 -5.66
N HIS A 174 -1.32 -8.34 -6.05
CA HIS A 174 -2.47 -9.20 -5.81
C HIS A 174 -2.81 -9.33 -4.32
N ASP A 175 -1.82 -9.68 -3.50
CA ASP A 175 -2.05 -9.92 -2.07
C ASP A 175 -2.38 -8.63 -1.32
N LEU A 176 -1.78 -7.50 -1.70
CA LEU A 176 -2.19 -6.18 -1.20
C LEU A 176 -3.62 -5.84 -1.63
N GLY A 177 -4.03 -6.21 -2.86
CA GLY A 177 -5.40 -6.07 -3.34
C GLY A 177 -6.40 -6.87 -2.50
N LEU A 178 -6.06 -8.12 -2.16
CA LEU A 178 -6.87 -8.94 -1.25
C LEU A 178 -7.03 -8.25 0.12
N LEU A 179 -5.92 -7.81 0.72
CA LEU A 179 -5.94 -7.13 2.01
C LEU A 179 -6.79 -5.85 1.98
N ALA A 180 -6.62 -5.01 0.95
CA ALA A 180 -7.39 -3.79 0.78
C ALA A 180 -8.88 -4.07 0.62
N ARG A 181 -9.23 -5.11 -0.15
CA ARG A 181 -10.62 -5.57 -0.30
C ARG A 181 -11.22 -6.01 1.03
N ARG A 182 -10.47 -6.76 1.85
CA ARG A 182 -10.93 -7.21 3.17
C ARG A 182 -11.08 -6.04 4.15
N LEU A 183 -10.12 -5.11 4.17
CA LEU A 183 -10.27 -3.86 4.94
C LEU A 183 -11.54 -3.09 4.53
N TRP A 184 -11.83 -3.03 3.24
CA TRP A 184 -12.99 -2.32 2.71
C TRP A 184 -14.32 -3.00 3.06
N LEU A 185 -14.41 -4.32 2.88
CA LEU A 185 -15.67 -5.07 3.04
C LEU A 185 -15.97 -5.44 4.48
N ASP A 186 -14.95 -5.77 5.28
CA ASP A 186 -15.14 -6.34 6.61
C ASP A 186 -15.29 -5.28 7.71
N PHE A 187 -14.89 -4.03 7.44
CA PHE A 187 -14.91 -2.91 8.41
C PHE A 187 -15.55 -1.64 7.82
N PRO A 188 -16.80 -1.71 7.31
CA PRO A 188 -17.45 -0.57 6.68
C PRO A 188 -17.58 0.65 7.62
N GLU A 189 -17.68 0.43 8.92
CA GLU A 189 -17.81 1.46 9.96
C GLU A 189 -16.52 2.29 10.12
N TRP A 190 -15.37 1.75 9.71
CA TRP A 190 -14.05 2.35 9.94
C TRP A 190 -13.35 2.77 8.65
N ARG A 191 -14.06 2.77 7.51
CA ARG A 191 -13.54 3.26 6.23
C ARG A 191 -13.02 4.70 6.30
N GLY A 192 -13.57 5.51 7.21
CA GLY A 192 -13.14 6.89 7.44
C GLY A 192 -11.64 7.05 7.76
N PHE A 193 -10.97 6.01 8.29
CA PHE A 193 -9.52 6.05 8.54
C PHE A 193 -8.68 6.20 7.26
N PHE A 194 -9.18 5.73 6.12
CA PHE A 194 -8.41 5.74 4.86
C PHE A 194 -8.45 7.08 4.13
N SER A 195 -9.45 7.92 4.42
CA SER A 195 -9.64 9.23 3.81
C SER A 195 -9.15 10.40 4.67
N ILE A 196 -8.45 10.13 5.79
CA ILE A 196 -7.96 11.19 6.69
C ILE A 196 -6.89 12.01 5.96
N THR A 197 -7.12 13.31 5.79
CA THR A 197 -6.21 14.21 5.06
C THR A 197 -5.10 14.77 5.93
N SER A 198 -5.31 14.85 7.24
CA SER A 198 -4.33 15.32 8.21
C SER A 198 -4.69 14.89 9.63
N VAL A 199 -3.70 14.90 10.52
CA VAL A 199 -3.87 14.61 11.95
C VAL A 199 -3.11 15.66 12.77
N THR A 200 -3.69 16.02 13.91
CA THR A 200 -3.09 16.97 14.86
C THR A 200 -3.02 16.32 16.23
N LEU A 201 -1.83 16.32 16.83
CA LEU A 201 -1.60 15.83 18.20
C LEU A 201 -0.80 16.88 18.98
N GLY A 202 -1.44 17.50 19.97
CA GLY A 202 -0.87 18.63 20.68
C GLY A 202 -0.49 19.75 19.70
N ASN A 203 0.77 20.15 19.69
CA ASN A 203 1.30 21.19 18.80
C ASN A 203 1.82 20.65 17.45
N HIS A 204 1.69 19.36 17.20
CA HIS A 204 2.16 18.73 15.97
C HIS A 204 1.02 18.57 14.97
N HIS A 205 1.26 18.95 13.73
CA HIS A 205 0.32 18.79 12.62
C HIS A 205 1.01 18.08 11.45
N TRP A 206 0.41 17.00 10.97
CA TRP A 206 0.91 16.23 9.84
C TRP A 206 -0.14 16.10 8.76
N ARG A 207 0.29 16.23 7.50
CA ARG A 207 -0.53 16.02 6.31
C ARG A 207 -0.31 14.61 5.77
N ASN A 208 -1.34 14.05 5.16
CA ASN A 208 -1.27 12.73 4.54
C ASN A 208 -0.33 12.76 3.33
N HIS A 209 0.47 11.70 3.17
CA HIS A 209 1.34 11.50 2.02
C HIS A 209 0.55 11.15 0.76
N ASN A 210 -0.63 10.56 0.90
CA ASN A 210 -1.51 10.25 -0.22
C ASN A 210 -2.21 11.54 -0.69
N LEU A 211 -1.69 12.15 -1.75
CA LEU A 211 -2.30 13.37 -2.29
C LEU A 211 -3.57 13.10 -3.10
N LEU A 212 -3.82 11.85 -3.50
CA LEU A 212 -4.99 11.51 -4.33
C LEU A 212 -6.30 11.77 -3.60
N ILE A 213 -6.39 11.46 -2.31
CA ILE A 213 -7.60 11.72 -1.50
C ILE A 213 -7.99 13.21 -1.44
N THR A 214 -7.09 14.12 -1.83
CA THR A 214 -7.38 15.57 -1.93
C THR A 214 -7.42 16.10 -3.36
N ARG A 215 -6.81 15.39 -4.33
CA ARG A 215 -6.59 15.90 -5.70
C ARG A 215 -7.32 15.13 -6.78
N TYR A 216 -7.81 13.93 -6.48
CA TYR A 216 -8.46 13.05 -7.44
C TYR A 216 -9.90 12.77 -7.00
N PRO A 217 -10.92 13.24 -7.75
CA PRO A 217 -12.31 12.97 -7.44
C PRO A 217 -12.60 11.47 -7.34
N GLY A 218 -13.18 11.04 -6.23
CA GLY A 218 -13.51 9.62 -5.97
C GLY A 218 -12.40 8.81 -5.29
N ALA A 219 -11.20 9.37 -5.08
CA ALA A 219 -10.17 8.70 -4.28
C ALA A 219 -10.52 8.74 -2.78
N ILE A 220 -10.44 7.59 -2.12
CA ILE A 220 -10.90 7.38 -0.73
C ILE A 220 -9.85 6.76 0.18
N GLY A 221 -8.64 6.54 -0.33
CA GLY A 221 -7.57 5.84 0.36
C GLY A 221 -6.47 5.37 -0.59
N PHE A 222 -5.69 4.36 -0.23
CA PHE A 222 -5.53 3.80 1.12
C PHE A 222 -4.19 4.23 1.69
N LYS A 223 -3.08 3.67 1.19
CA LYS A 223 -1.78 3.80 1.83
C LYS A 223 -0.65 3.87 0.82
N THR A 224 0.20 4.87 0.99
CA THR A 224 1.47 4.99 0.25
C THR A 224 2.62 4.29 0.96
N GLY A 225 3.67 3.93 0.22
CA GLY A 225 4.93 3.45 0.76
C GLY A 225 6.12 3.74 -0.15
N PHE A 226 7.29 3.97 0.43
CA PHE A 226 8.53 4.14 -0.33
C PHE A 226 9.71 3.57 0.45
N ILE A 227 10.51 2.76 -0.23
CA ILE A 227 11.91 2.46 0.09
C ILE A 227 12.69 2.41 -1.22
N CYS A 228 14.02 2.57 -1.17
CA CYS A 228 14.85 2.53 -2.38
C CYS A 228 14.68 1.24 -3.18
N ALA A 229 14.47 0.10 -2.51
CA ALA A 229 14.34 -1.21 -3.15
C ALA A 229 13.00 -1.43 -3.88
N SER A 230 11.94 -0.67 -3.55
CA SER A 230 10.60 -0.83 -4.14
C SER A 230 10.16 0.34 -5.01
N GLY A 231 10.84 1.48 -4.93
CA GLY A 231 10.28 2.75 -5.40
C GLY A 231 8.99 3.13 -4.65
N PHE A 232 8.14 3.90 -5.32
CA PHE A 232 6.85 4.36 -4.78
C PHE A 232 5.78 3.28 -4.93
N ASN A 233 5.08 3.01 -3.84
CA ASN A 233 3.94 2.10 -3.77
C ASN A 233 2.70 2.90 -3.38
N LEU A 234 1.56 2.47 -3.90
CA LEU A 234 0.24 2.98 -3.57
C LEU A 234 -0.74 1.82 -3.61
N VAL A 235 -1.56 1.73 -2.58
CA VAL A 235 -2.81 0.96 -2.55
C VAL A 235 -3.94 1.95 -2.40
#